data_AF-A0A553NQU0-F1
#
_entry.id   AF-A0A553NQU0-F1
#
_cell.length_a   1.000
_cell.length_b   1.000
_cell.length_c   1.000
_cell.angle_alpha   90.00
_cell.angle_beta   90.00
_cell.angle_gamma   90.00
#
_symmetry.space_group_name_H-M   'P 1'
#
loop_
_entity.id
_entity.type
_entity.pdbx_description
1 polymer ?
#
loop_
_entity_poly.entity_id
_entity_poly.type
_entity_poly.pdbx_seq_one_letter_code
_entity_poly.pdbx_strand_id
1 'polypeptide(L)'
;MPSKKYEVYVQKGRPWYKIISGILFSHLGLFVLCILYGVIGAMIFIEIERPAEVSRHELKISKTKEVVTAVNYLKKIFWQYANNEKYNFSRTDFREQVHGDLTTLKNFVISYVNDYGYDGTEEWNYDWVFSKSLLFTITIMTTIGYGHISPKTFGGKLFCIGYALVGIPLLLVFMKDIGDLMADGVRWMYSVYGIFKLAFTVIYCIFGIMLISLALNLMQEQVLEKVRWIASEIGMSSNGNDNEEVVKITKGERLKQTPVDMTGNELDFNEKRHKIAEMEQQADGLALGIVPEEP
;
A
#
# COMPACT_ATOMS: atom_id res chain seq x y z
N MET A 1 38.10 -12.95 -53.60
CA MET A 1 37.50 -12.37 -52.37
C MET A 1 36.02 -12.17 -52.62
N PRO A 2 35.07 -12.79 -51.89
CA PRO A 2 33.67 -12.52 -52.10
C PRO A 2 33.24 -11.28 -51.30
N SER A 3 32.60 -10.33 -51.98
CA SER A 3 32.05 -9.10 -51.39
C SER A 3 30.89 -9.45 -50.43
N LYS A 4 31.00 -9.09 -49.16
CA LYS A 4 29.88 -9.18 -48.21
C LYS A 4 28.81 -8.14 -48.58
N LYS A 5 27.64 -8.60 -49.02
CA LYS A 5 26.42 -7.78 -49.12
C LYS A 5 25.92 -7.48 -47.71
N TYR A 6 25.77 -6.21 -47.38
CA TYR A 6 25.07 -5.75 -46.18
C TYR A 6 23.57 -5.64 -46.51
N GLU A 7 22.77 -6.52 -45.94
CA GLU A 7 21.31 -6.38 -45.96
C GLU A 7 20.90 -5.29 -44.97
N VAL A 8 20.31 -4.23 -45.48
CA VAL A 8 19.69 -3.16 -44.69
C VAL A 8 18.36 -3.68 -44.17
N TYR A 9 18.29 -3.98 -42.87
CA TYR A 9 17.02 -4.30 -42.21
C TYR A 9 16.17 -3.03 -42.11
N VAL A 10 15.23 -2.86 -43.05
CA VAL A 10 14.13 -1.90 -42.88
C VAL A 10 13.25 -2.41 -41.74
N GLN A 11 13.25 -1.73 -40.59
CA GLN A 11 12.36 -2.05 -39.48
C GLN A 11 10.91 -1.93 -39.97
N LYS A 12 10.27 -3.09 -40.21
CA LYS A 12 8.85 -3.19 -40.54
C LYS A 12 8.07 -2.62 -39.34
N GLY A 13 7.46 -1.46 -39.49
CA GLY A 13 6.70 -0.78 -38.43
C GLY A 13 5.72 -1.75 -37.76
N ARG A 14 5.64 -1.71 -36.42
CA ARG A 14 4.72 -2.57 -35.68
C ARG A 14 3.30 -2.35 -36.21
N PRO A 15 2.55 -3.41 -36.55
CA PRO A 15 1.22 -3.24 -37.10
C PRO A 15 0.28 -2.63 -36.05
N TRP A 16 -0.63 -1.77 -36.51
CA TRP A 16 -1.50 -0.93 -35.66
C TRP A 16 -2.30 -1.72 -34.61
N TYR A 17 -2.75 -2.94 -34.93
CA TYR A 17 -3.45 -3.81 -33.98
C TYR A 17 -2.58 -4.25 -32.78
N LYS A 18 -1.25 -4.35 -32.94
CA LYS A 18 -0.32 -4.65 -31.83
C LYS A 18 -0.09 -3.45 -30.91
N ILE A 19 -0.20 -2.24 -31.44
CA ILE A 19 -0.13 -1.00 -30.66
C ILE A 19 -1.42 -0.84 -29.86
N ILE A 20 -2.57 -1.04 -30.52
CA ILE A 20 -3.89 -1.02 -29.87
C ILE A 20 -3.98 -2.09 -28.78
N SER A 21 -3.58 -3.33 -29.05
CA SER A 21 -3.57 -4.37 -28.00
C SER A 21 -2.62 -4.03 -26.86
N GLY A 22 -1.46 -3.42 -27.13
CA GLY A 22 -0.54 -2.98 -26.10
C GLY A 22 -1.11 -1.90 -25.18
N ILE A 23 -1.95 -1.00 -25.72
CA ILE A 23 -2.66 0.02 -24.94
C ILE A 23 -3.88 -0.59 -24.22
N LEU A 24 -4.66 -1.43 -24.90
CA LEU A 24 -5.85 -2.09 -24.34
C LEU A 24 -5.53 -2.97 -23.13
N PHE A 25 -4.38 -3.65 -23.15
CA PHE A 25 -3.87 -4.48 -22.04
C PHE A 25 -2.98 -3.70 -21.05
N SER A 26 -2.86 -2.39 -21.20
CA SER A 26 -2.25 -1.57 -20.15
C SER A 26 -3.28 -1.32 -19.03
N HIS A 27 -2.83 -1.27 -17.78
CA HIS A 27 -3.70 -1.02 -16.61
C HIS A 27 -4.61 0.22 -16.80
N LEU A 28 -4.08 1.27 -17.42
CA LEU A 28 -4.82 2.50 -17.71
C LEU A 28 -5.80 2.33 -18.88
N GLY A 29 -5.42 1.57 -19.91
CA GLY A 29 -6.29 1.32 -21.07
C GLY A 29 -7.50 0.47 -20.70
N LEU A 30 -7.33 -0.51 -19.83
CA LEU A 30 -8.43 -1.36 -19.38
C LEU A 30 -9.42 -0.59 -18.48
N PHE A 31 -8.92 0.33 -17.66
CA PHE A 31 -9.75 1.26 -16.89
C PHE A 31 -10.60 2.16 -17.80
N VAL A 32 -9.96 2.80 -18.79
CA VAL A 32 -10.66 3.67 -19.75
C VAL A 32 -11.68 2.87 -20.56
N LEU A 33 -11.35 1.64 -20.97
CA LEU A 33 -12.26 0.75 -21.68
C LEU A 33 -13.51 0.42 -20.86
N CYS A 34 -13.35 0.09 -19.57
CA CYS A 34 -14.48 -0.15 -18.67
C CYS A 34 -15.40 1.07 -18.54
N ILE A 35 -14.83 2.28 -18.40
CA ILE A 35 -15.61 3.53 -18.33
C ILE A 35 -16.38 3.75 -19.63
N LEU A 36 -15.69 3.66 -20.78
CA LEU A 36 -16.32 3.86 -22.08
C LEU A 36 -17.42 2.83 -22.33
N TYR A 37 -17.19 1.58 -21.96
CA TYR A 37 -18.19 0.51 -22.07
C TYR A 37 -19.46 0.82 -21.26
N GLY A 38 -19.32 1.27 -20.02
CA GLY A 38 -20.45 1.71 -19.19
C GLY A 38 -21.18 2.92 -19.77
N VAL A 39 -20.44 3.93 -20.22
CA VAL A 39 -21.00 5.16 -20.81
C VAL A 39 -21.76 4.88 -22.11
N ILE A 40 -21.20 4.05 -23.00
CA ILE A 40 -21.86 3.63 -24.24
C ILE A 40 -23.10 2.80 -23.92
N GLY A 41 -23.00 1.85 -22.99
CA GLY A 41 -24.15 1.07 -22.53
C GLY A 41 -25.28 1.97 -22.04
N ALA A 42 -24.96 3.00 -21.25
CA ALA A 42 -25.94 3.92 -20.69
C ALA A 42 -26.65 4.72 -21.80
N MET A 43 -25.90 5.20 -22.79
CA MET A 43 -26.47 5.89 -23.95
C MET A 43 -27.43 4.99 -24.74
N ILE A 44 -27.04 3.72 -24.99
CA ILE A 44 -27.87 2.77 -25.73
C ILE A 44 -29.15 2.44 -24.96
N PHE A 45 -29.06 2.22 -23.65
CA PHE A 45 -30.25 1.95 -22.82
C PHE A 45 -31.22 3.12 -22.82
N ILE A 46 -30.72 4.35 -22.74
CA ILE A 46 -31.54 5.55 -22.83
C ILE A 46 -32.27 5.59 -24.18
N GLU A 47 -31.57 5.35 -25.28
CA GLU A 47 -32.15 5.39 -26.61
C GLU A 47 -33.26 4.33 -26.80
N ILE A 48 -33.04 3.12 -26.28
CA ILE A 48 -33.98 2.01 -26.44
C ILE A 48 -35.20 2.14 -25.52
N GLU A 49 -35.02 2.58 -24.27
CA GLU A 49 -36.09 2.54 -23.26
C GLU A 49 -36.83 3.86 -23.07
N ARG A 50 -36.20 5.01 -23.36
CA ARG A 50 -36.82 6.33 -23.16
C ARG A 50 -38.11 6.51 -23.97
N PRO A 51 -38.21 6.12 -25.25
CA PRO A 51 -39.46 6.30 -25.99
C PRO A 51 -40.63 5.55 -25.33
N ALA A 52 -40.40 4.31 -24.89
CA ALA A 52 -41.41 3.50 -24.21
C ALA A 52 -41.75 4.03 -22.81
N GLU A 53 -40.78 4.61 -22.12
CA GLU A 53 -41.00 5.28 -20.84
C GLU A 53 -41.89 6.52 -20.99
N VAL A 54 -41.62 7.35 -21.99
CA VAL A 54 -42.43 8.55 -22.28
C VAL A 54 -43.88 8.16 -22.60
N SER A 55 -44.11 7.14 -23.43
CA SER A 55 -45.49 6.69 -23.72
C SER A 55 -46.23 6.15 -22.49
N ARG A 56 -45.53 5.46 -21.57
CA ARG A 56 -46.13 5.02 -20.29
C ARG A 56 -46.49 6.21 -19.40
N HIS A 57 -45.62 7.21 -19.35
CA HIS A 57 -45.83 8.42 -18.58
C HIS A 57 -47.03 9.23 -19.12
N GLU A 58 -47.13 9.40 -20.44
CA GLU A 58 -48.28 10.07 -21.08
C GLU A 58 -49.60 9.35 -20.77
N LEU A 59 -49.60 8.01 -20.82
CA LEU A 59 -50.77 7.22 -20.43
C LEU A 59 -51.14 7.45 -18.96
N LYS A 60 -50.16 7.43 -18.05
CA LYS A 60 -50.40 7.71 -16.62
C LYS A 60 -51.01 9.09 -16.41
N ILE A 61 -50.44 10.14 -17.03
CA ILE A 61 -50.99 11.51 -16.93
C ILE A 61 -52.43 11.57 -17.45
N SER A 62 -52.72 10.96 -18.60
CA SER A 62 -54.07 10.93 -19.16
C SER A 62 -55.05 10.30 -18.17
N LYS A 63 -54.66 9.18 -17.55
CA LYS A 63 -55.49 8.46 -16.59
C LYS A 63 -55.67 9.22 -15.27
N THR A 64 -54.63 9.91 -14.79
CA THR A 64 -54.74 10.81 -13.64
C THR A 64 -55.76 11.93 -13.89
N LYS A 65 -55.72 12.55 -15.07
CA LYS A 65 -56.69 13.60 -15.44
C LYS A 65 -58.13 13.09 -15.50
N GLU A 66 -58.35 11.86 -15.98
CA GLU A 66 -59.67 11.21 -15.99
C GLU A 66 -60.21 11.05 -14.56
N VAL A 67 -59.37 10.60 -13.61
CA VAL A 67 -59.75 10.49 -12.19
C VAL A 67 -60.06 11.85 -11.57
N VAL A 68 -59.19 12.84 -11.78
CA VAL A 68 -59.41 14.20 -11.26
C VAL A 68 -60.70 14.80 -11.82
N THR A 69 -61.00 14.56 -13.09
CA THR A 69 -62.24 15.02 -13.74
C THR A 69 -63.47 14.36 -13.12
N ALA A 70 -63.42 13.04 -12.88
CA ALA A 70 -64.50 12.32 -12.20
C ALA A 70 -64.76 12.84 -10.78
N VAL A 71 -63.69 13.10 -10.02
CA VAL A 71 -63.79 13.70 -8.66
C VAL A 71 -64.40 15.09 -8.71
N ASN A 72 -63.97 15.94 -9.66
CA ASN A 72 -64.50 17.29 -9.83
C ASN A 72 -65.98 17.28 -10.25
N TYR A 73 -66.36 16.34 -11.12
CA TYR A 73 -67.75 16.12 -11.51
C TYR A 73 -68.61 15.75 -10.30
N LEU A 74 -68.14 14.81 -9.48
CA LEU A 74 -68.85 14.39 -8.27
C LEU A 74 -69.00 15.53 -7.26
N LYS A 75 -67.94 16.32 -7.06
CA LYS A 75 -67.97 17.53 -6.22
C LYS A 75 -69.05 18.52 -6.68
N LYS A 76 -69.20 18.71 -8.00
CA LYS A 76 -70.22 19.60 -8.57
C LYS A 76 -71.63 19.06 -8.34
N ILE A 77 -71.83 17.76 -8.50
CA ILE A 77 -73.11 17.10 -8.20
C ILE A 77 -73.48 17.27 -6.73
N PHE A 78 -72.55 17.01 -5.81
CA PHE A 78 -72.82 17.13 -4.38
C PHE A 78 -73.14 18.56 -3.95
N TRP A 79 -72.48 19.55 -4.56
CA TRP A 79 -72.82 20.95 -4.36
C TRP A 79 -74.26 21.26 -4.85
N GLN A 80 -74.68 20.68 -5.98
CA GLN A 80 -76.04 20.84 -6.48
C GLN A 80 -77.08 20.15 -5.58
N TYR A 81 -76.79 18.95 -5.07
CA TYR A 81 -77.68 18.28 -4.12
C TYR A 81 -77.89 19.10 -2.84
N ALA A 82 -76.87 19.83 -2.40
CA ALA A 82 -76.96 20.65 -1.18
C ALA A 82 -77.66 21.99 -1.38
N ASN A 83 -77.48 22.65 -2.55
CA ASN A 83 -77.84 24.06 -2.73
C ASN A 83 -78.95 24.33 -3.75
N ASN A 84 -79.45 23.32 -4.46
CA ASN A 84 -80.47 23.51 -5.49
C ASN A 84 -81.86 23.05 -5.00
N GLU A 85 -82.83 23.96 -4.99
CA GLU A 85 -84.23 23.71 -4.58
C GLU A 85 -84.92 22.60 -5.37
N LYS A 86 -84.41 22.25 -6.56
CA LYS A 86 -84.89 21.12 -7.36
C LYS A 86 -84.73 19.76 -6.66
N TYR A 87 -83.74 19.60 -5.78
CA TYR A 87 -83.45 18.35 -5.09
C TYR A 87 -83.90 18.45 -3.62
N ASN A 88 -85.18 18.18 -3.37
CA ASN A 88 -85.75 18.21 -2.02
C ASN A 88 -85.55 16.85 -1.31
N PHE A 89 -84.30 16.50 -1.01
CA PHE A 89 -83.97 15.21 -0.40
C PHE A 89 -84.25 15.17 1.11
N SER A 90 -84.81 14.05 1.58
CA SER A 90 -84.75 13.68 3.00
C SER A 90 -83.30 13.37 3.40
N ARG A 91 -82.97 13.49 4.69
CA ARG A 91 -81.62 13.16 5.22
C ARG A 91 -81.18 11.73 4.89
N THR A 92 -82.12 10.78 4.86
CA THR A 92 -81.85 9.38 4.53
C THR A 92 -81.49 9.21 3.06
N ASP A 93 -82.29 9.80 2.18
CA ASP A 93 -82.19 9.64 0.74
C ASP A 93 -80.93 10.33 0.22
N PHE A 94 -80.62 11.52 0.75
CA PHE A 94 -79.35 12.19 0.47
C PHE A 94 -78.15 11.31 0.84
N ARG A 95 -78.19 10.69 2.02
CA ARG A 95 -77.09 9.84 2.49
C ARG A 95 -76.93 8.60 1.62
N GLU A 96 -78.03 7.98 1.21
CA GLU A 96 -78.01 6.81 0.34
C GLU A 96 -77.48 7.15 -1.06
N GLN A 97 -77.93 8.26 -1.65
CA GLN A 97 -77.45 8.73 -2.94
C GLN A 97 -75.95 9.05 -2.93
N VAL A 98 -75.50 9.85 -1.96
CA VAL A 98 -74.07 10.20 -1.81
C VAL A 98 -73.23 8.95 -1.57
N HIS A 99 -73.72 7.99 -0.78
CA HIS A 99 -73.01 6.74 -0.55
C HIS A 99 -72.89 5.89 -1.82
N GLY A 100 -73.95 5.81 -2.63
CA GLY A 100 -73.93 5.13 -3.92
C GLY A 100 -72.94 5.76 -4.91
N ASP A 101 -72.95 7.09 -5.02
CA ASP A 101 -72.04 7.81 -5.92
C ASP A 101 -70.57 7.68 -5.46
N LEU A 102 -70.30 7.77 -4.15
CA LEU A 102 -68.97 7.54 -3.58
C LEU A 102 -68.48 6.10 -3.80
N THR A 103 -69.37 5.12 -3.70
CA THR A 103 -69.05 3.72 -3.95
C THR A 103 -68.68 3.51 -5.42
N THR A 104 -69.39 4.17 -6.33
CA THR A 104 -69.07 4.16 -7.77
C THR A 104 -67.70 4.79 -8.05
N LEU A 105 -67.43 5.96 -7.46
CA LEU A 105 -66.12 6.61 -7.58
C LEU A 105 -65.00 5.73 -7.00
N LYS A 106 -65.21 5.12 -5.84
CA LYS A 106 -64.24 4.21 -5.22
C LYS A 106 -63.89 3.06 -6.17
N ASN A 107 -64.88 2.39 -6.75
CA ASN A 107 -64.64 1.27 -7.66
C ASN A 107 -63.92 1.72 -8.93
N PHE A 108 -64.27 2.90 -9.45
CA PHE A 108 -63.56 3.52 -10.57
C PHE A 108 -62.10 3.84 -10.23
N VAL A 109 -61.80 4.41 -9.06
CA VAL A 109 -60.40 4.67 -8.67
C VAL A 109 -59.63 3.36 -8.50
N ILE A 110 -60.23 2.33 -7.90
CA ILE A 110 -59.59 1.03 -7.69
C ILE A 110 -59.23 0.37 -9.03
N SER A 111 -60.09 0.43 -10.05
CA SER A 111 -59.73 -0.12 -11.37
C SER A 111 -58.55 0.64 -11.98
N TYR A 112 -58.49 1.97 -11.80
CA TYR A 112 -57.38 2.77 -12.32
C TYR A 112 -56.05 2.50 -11.60
N VAL A 113 -56.10 2.25 -10.30
CA VAL A 113 -54.93 1.83 -9.51
C VAL A 113 -54.42 0.49 -10.02
N ASN A 114 -55.30 -0.49 -10.21
CA ASN A 114 -54.92 -1.86 -10.60
C ASN A 114 -54.45 -1.96 -12.05
N ASP A 115 -55.15 -1.29 -12.97
CA ASP A 115 -54.91 -1.46 -14.42
C ASP A 115 -53.80 -0.54 -14.95
N TYR A 116 -53.63 0.63 -14.33
CA TYR A 116 -52.74 1.67 -14.84
C TYR A 116 -51.71 2.18 -13.83
N GLY A 117 -51.70 1.66 -12.60
CA GLY A 117 -50.76 2.10 -11.56
C GLY A 117 -50.98 3.56 -11.13
N TYR A 118 -52.24 4.01 -11.14
CA TYR A 118 -52.60 5.33 -10.65
C TYR A 118 -52.24 5.46 -9.15
N ASP A 119 -51.49 6.51 -8.80
CA ASP A 119 -51.03 6.79 -7.43
C ASP A 119 -51.46 8.19 -6.94
N GLY A 120 -52.24 8.92 -7.73
CA GLY A 120 -52.68 10.28 -7.41
C GLY A 120 -51.60 11.35 -7.53
N THR A 121 -50.41 11.02 -8.05
CA THR A 121 -49.35 11.99 -8.29
C THR A 121 -49.30 12.39 -9.76
N GLU A 122 -49.10 13.69 -10.01
CA GLU A 122 -48.79 14.22 -11.34
C GLU A 122 -47.29 14.25 -11.61
N GLU A 123 -46.48 14.03 -10.57
CA GLU A 123 -45.02 13.98 -10.69
C GLU A 123 -44.56 12.64 -11.25
N TRP A 124 -43.69 12.71 -12.26
CA TRP A 124 -43.04 11.54 -12.82
C TRP A 124 -41.54 11.75 -12.86
N ASN A 125 -40.83 10.83 -12.21
CA ASN A 125 -39.39 10.79 -12.24
C ASN A 125 -38.94 9.81 -13.31
N TYR A 126 -38.31 10.31 -14.38
CA TYR A 126 -37.71 9.46 -15.38
C TYR A 126 -36.61 8.58 -14.76
N ASP A 127 -36.66 7.30 -15.08
CA ASP A 127 -35.67 6.30 -14.72
C ASP A 127 -34.52 6.28 -15.72
N TRP A 128 -34.79 6.48 -17.01
CA TRP A 128 -33.77 6.49 -18.07
C TRP A 128 -33.14 7.87 -18.28
N VAL A 129 -32.57 8.41 -17.20
CA VAL A 129 -31.65 9.56 -17.20
C VAL A 129 -30.20 9.09 -17.15
N PHE A 130 -29.26 9.91 -17.61
CA PHE A 130 -27.84 9.52 -17.75
C PHE A 130 -27.24 8.93 -16.48
N SER A 131 -27.36 9.62 -15.34
CA SER A 131 -26.77 9.17 -14.08
C SER A 131 -27.33 7.83 -13.59
N LYS A 132 -28.66 7.66 -13.66
CA LYS A 132 -29.34 6.42 -13.28
C LYS A 132 -29.01 5.27 -14.24
N SER A 133 -28.93 5.57 -15.54
CA SER A 133 -28.59 4.58 -16.58
C SER A 133 -27.13 4.14 -16.48
N LEU A 134 -26.22 5.06 -16.18
CA LEU A 134 -24.82 4.74 -15.91
C LEU A 134 -24.69 3.84 -14.69
N LEU A 135 -25.35 4.19 -13.59
CA LEU A 135 -25.39 3.33 -12.41
C LEU A 135 -25.96 1.94 -12.74
N PHE A 136 -27.05 1.88 -13.51
CA PHE A 136 -27.64 0.62 -13.97
C PHE A 136 -26.63 -0.24 -14.74
N THR A 137 -25.93 0.33 -15.73
CA THR A 137 -24.91 -0.41 -16.49
C THR A 137 -23.75 -0.91 -15.64
N ILE A 138 -23.29 -0.11 -14.67
CA ILE A 138 -22.25 -0.52 -13.72
C ILE A 138 -22.76 -1.69 -12.86
N THR A 139 -24.00 -1.62 -12.39
CA THR A 139 -24.59 -2.69 -11.54
C THR A 139 -24.81 -4.01 -12.29
N ILE A 140 -24.98 -3.96 -13.61
CA ILE A 140 -24.98 -5.17 -14.45
C ILE A 140 -23.57 -5.75 -14.52
N MET A 141 -22.55 -4.93 -14.81
CA MET A 141 -21.16 -5.38 -14.90
C MET A 141 -20.68 -5.97 -13.58
N THR A 142 -21.00 -5.32 -12.46
CA THR A 142 -20.60 -5.76 -11.11
C THR A 142 -21.47 -6.89 -10.56
N THR A 143 -22.49 -7.32 -11.29
CA THR A 143 -23.46 -8.35 -10.87
C THR A 143 -24.22 -8.02 -9.58
N ILE A 144 -24.24 -6.75 -9.16
CA ILE A 144 -24.98 -6.30 -7.96
C ILE A 144 -26.50 -6.35 -8.22
N GLY A 145 -26.95 -5.78 -9.35
CA GLY A 145 -28.33 -5.85 -9.80
C GLY A 145 -29.40 -5.35 -8.80
N TYR A 146 -29.40 -4.06 -8.45
CA TYR A 146 -30.38 -3.50 -7.49
C TYR A 146 -31.86 -3.70 -7.86
N GLY A 147 -32.19 -3.89 -9.15
CA GLY A 147 -33.55 -4.16 -9.61
C GLY A 147 -34.54 -2.98 -9.59
N HIS A 148 -34.18 -1.84 -8.98
CA HIS A 148 -35.03 -0.63 -8.93
C HIS A 148 -35.34 -0.07 -10.33
N ILE A 149 -34.41 -0.18 -11.27
CA ILE A 149 -34.58 0.18 -12.69
C ILE A 149 -34.32 -1.09 -13.50
N SER A 150 -35.19 -1.37 -14.47
CA SER A 150 -35.08 -2.54 -15.34
C SER A 150 -35.68 -2.25 -16.72
N PRO A 151 -35.06 -2.75 -17.80
CA PRO A 151 -35.59 -2.59 -19.15
C PRO A 151 -36.95 -3.29 -19.24
N LYS A 152 -37.93 -2.53 -19.71
CA LYS A 152 -39.30 -3.02 -19.87
C LYS A 152 -39.57 -3.44 -21.31
N THR A 153 -38.86 -2.83 -22.27
CA THR A 153 -38.99 -3.18 -23.68
C THR A 153 -38.35 -4.54 -23.97
N PHE A 154 -38.85 -5.21 -25.02
CA PHE A 154 -38.24 -6.46 -25.47
C PHE A 154 -36.79 -6.25 -25.94
N GLY A 155 -36.53 -5.17 -26.69
CA GLY A 155 -35.20 -4.82 -27.17
C GLY A 155 -34.22 -4.52 -26.04
N GLY A 156 -34.64 -3.77 -25.02
CA GLY A 156 -33.81 -3.45 -23.85
C GLY A 156 -33.45 -4.69 -23.03
N LYS A 157 -34.38 -5.65 -22.90
CA LYS A 157 -34.10 -6.94 -22.23
C LYS A 157 -33.08 -7.78 -23.00
N LEU A 158 -33.23 -7.88 -24.33
CA LEU A 158 -32.29 -8.62 -25.17
C LEU A 158 -30.89 -7.98 -25.16
N PHE A 159 -30.84 -6.65 -25.26
CA PHE A 159 -29.58 -5.90 -25.13
C PHE A 159 -28.94 -6.10 -23.76
N CYS A 160 -29.73 -6.09 -22.67
CA CYS A 160 -29.22 -6.33 -21.32
C CYS A 160 -28.52 -7.68 -21.17
N ILE A 161 -29.05 -8.74 -21.79
CA ILE A 161 -28.43 -10.07 -21.78
C ILE A 161 -27.09 -10.02 -22.51
N GLY A 162 -27.05 -9.47 -23.73
CA GLY A 162 -25.79 -9.33 -24.49
C GLY A 162 -24.76 -8.45 -23.79
N TYR A 163 -25.21 -7.35 -23.19
CA TYR A 163 -24.37 -6.43 -22.42
C TYR A 163 -23.76 -7.09 -21.19
N ALA A 164 -24.51 -7.93 -20.47
CA ALA A 164 -24.02 -8.66 -19.32
C ALA A 164 -22.96 -9.71 -19.71
N LEU A 165 -23.16 -10.41 -20.83
CA LEU A 165 -22.23 -11.45 -21.31
C LEU A 165 -20.81 -10.90 -21.59
N VAL A 166 -20.72 -9.66 -22.08
CA VAL A 166 -19.43 -9.00 -22.36
C VAL A 166 -18.94 -8.19 -21.15
N GLY A 167 -19.86 -7.53 -20.44
CA GLY A 167 -19.54 -6.65 -19.33
C GLY A 167 -18.99 -7.35 -18.10
N ILE A 168 -19.50 -8.55 -17.78
CA ILE A 168 -19.05 -9.32 -16.61
C ILE A 168 -17.58 -9.77 -16.79
N PRO A 169 -17.19 -10.45 -17.89
CA PRO A 169 -15.79 -10.81 -18.11
C PRO A 169 -14.85 -9.60 -18.16
N LEU A 170 -15.28 -8.51 -18.81
CA LEU A 170 -14.50 -7.27 -18.89
C LEU A 170 -14.18 -6.72 -17.49
N LEU A 171 -15.19 -6.66 -16.61
CA LEU A 171 -14.99 -6.21 -15.24
C LEU A 171 -14.12 -7.16 -14.43
N LEU A 172 -14.22 -8.48 -14.64
CA LEU A 172 -13.38 -9.45 -13.94
C LEU A 172 -11.89 -9.29 -14.26
N VAL A 173 -11.55 -9.04 -15.53
CA VAL A 173 -10.16 -8.75 -15.94
C VAL A 173 -9.68 -7.45 -15.28
N PHE A 174 -10.54 -6.43 -15.22
CA PHE A 174 -10.22 -5.17 -14.55
C PHE A 174 -10.00 -5.32 -13.04
N MET A 175 -10.85 -6.11 -12.38
CA MET A 175 -10.74 -6.37 -10.95
C MET A 175 -9.45 -7.11 -10.61
N LYS A 176 -8.98 -8.01 -11.49
CA LYS A 176 -7.67 -8.66 -11.35
C LYS A 176 -6.55 -7.63 -11.33
N ASP A 177 -6.52 -6.73 -12.31
CA ASP A 177 -5.47 -5.72 -12.43
C ASP A 177 -5.45 -4.76 -11.23
N ILE A 178 -6.62 -4.34 -10.75
CA ILE A 178 -6.73 -3.58 -9.49
C ILE A 178 -6.21 -4.39 -8.30
N GLY A 179 -6.57 -5.67 -8.22
CA GLY A 179 -6.16 -6.55 -7.14
C GLY A 179 -4.63 -6.69 -7.06
N ASP A 180 -3.97 -6.84 -8.21
CA ASP A 180 -2.51 -6.91 -8.29
C ASP A 180 -1.87 -5.57 -7.88
N LEU A 181 -2.41 -4.43 -8.33
CA LEU A 181 -1.97 -3.09 -7.91
C LEU A 181 -2.13 -2.87 -6.39
N MET A 182 -3.26 -3.27 -5.82
CA MET A 182 -3.51 -3.16 -4.39
C MET A 182 -2.55 -4.05 -3.58
N ALA A 183 -2.30 -5.28 -4.05
CA ALA A 183 -1.37 -6.19 -3.40
C ALA A 183 0.06 -5.63 -3.39
N ASP A 184 0.50 -5.02 -4.50
CA ASP A 184 1.81 -4.36 -4.56
C ASP A 184 1.87 -3.13 -3.64
N GLY A 185 0.80 -2.34 -3.56
CA GLY A 185 0.70 -1.25 -2.60
C GLY A 185 0.83 -1.73 -1.14
N VAL A 186 0.18 -2.84 -0.81
CA VAL A 186 0.28 -3.46 0.52
C VAL A 186 1.69 -4.00 0.79
N ARG A 187 2.32 -4.69 -0.18
CA ARG A 187 3.71 -5.17 -0.06
C ARG A 187 4.69 -4.01 0.15
N TRP A 188 4.52 -2.93 -0.60
CA TRP A 188 5.32 -1.72 -0.45
C TRP A 188 5.17 -1.13 0.95
N MET A 189 3.95 -1.03 1.46
CA MET A 189 3.68 -0.58 2.83
C MET A 189 4.34 -1.46 3.88
N TYR A 190 4.29 -2.79 3.74
CA TYR A 190 5.00 -3.72 4.64
C TYR A 190 6.52 -3.56 4.57
N SER A 191 7.07 -3.34 3.38
CA SER A 191 8.52 -3.11 3.20
C SER A 191 8.96 -1.83 3.92
N VAL A 192 8.21 -0.74 3.74
CA VAL A 192 8.46 0.55 4.41
C VAL A 192 8.39 0.39 5.93
N TYR A 193 7.37 -0.30 6.44
CA TYR A 193 7.26 -0.59 7.88
C TYR A 193 8.45 -1.40 8.40
N GLY A 194 8.93 -2.40 7.64
CA GLY A 194 10.11 -3.17 7.97
C GLY A 194 11.37 -2.31 8.11
N ILE A 195 11.56 -1.35 7.20
CA ILE A 195 12.68 -0.39 7.24
C ILE A 195 12.59 0.48 8.51
N PHE A 196 11.41 1.03 8.80
CA PHE A 196 11.20 1.82 10.02
C PHE A 196 11.47 0.99 11.29
N LYS A 197 10.95 -0.24 11.36
CA LYS A 197 11.17 -1.14 12.50
C LYS A 197 12.66 -1.47 12.69
N LEU A 198 13.39 -1.71 11.60
CA LEU A 198 14.83 -1.94 11.65
C LEU A 198 15.58 -0.71 12.17
N ALA A 199 15.24 0.49 11.66
CA ALA A 199 15.85 1.74 12.10
C ALA A 199 15.65 1.98 13.61
N PHE A 200 14.43 1.77 14.12
CA PHE A 200 14.16 1.86 15.56
C PHE A 200 14.97 0.86 16.38
N THR A 201 15.14 -0.37 15.88
CA THR A 201 15.93 -1.41 16.55
C THR A 201 17.40 -1.03 16.62
N VAL A 202 17.96 -0.51 15.52
CA VAL A 202 19.35 -0.03 15.48
C VAL A 202 19.55 1.13 16.44
N ILE A 203 18.63 2.11 16.47
CA ILE A 203 18.70 3.24 17.41
C ILE A 203 18.65 2.74 18.87
N TYR A 204 17.75 1.81 19.17
CA TYR A 204 17.65 1.20 20.50
C TYR A 204 18.96 0.50 20.91
N CYS A 205 19.57 -0.28 20.01
CA CYS A 205 20.86 -0.93 20.26
C CYS A 205 22.00 0.08 20.47
N ILE A 206 22.08 1.13 19.65
CA ILE A 206 23.11 2.18 19.79
C ILE A 206 22.96 2.88 21.14
N PHE A 207 21.74 3.25 21.52
CA PHE A 207 21.47 3.88 22.81
C PHE A 207 21.85 2.96 23.98
N GLY A 208 21.53 1.66 23.89
CA GLY A 208 21.95 0.67 24.88
C GLY A 208 23.47 0.57 25.02
N ILE A 209 24.20 0.52 23.89
CA ILE A 209 25.67 0.47 23.90
C ILE A 209 26.26 1.75 24.51
N MET A 210 25.69 2.93 24.20
CA MET A 210 26.12 4.21 24.77
C MET A 210 25.94 4.24 26.30
N LEU A 211 24.80 3.77 26.79
CA LEU A 211 24.55 3.68 28.23
C LEU A 211 25.52 2.73 28.92
N ILE A 212 25.77 1.56 28.32
CA ILE A 212 26.74 0.59 28.85
C ILE A 212 28.14 1.20 28.88
N SER A 213 28.57 1.85 27.80
CA SER A 213 29.87 2.51 27.72
C SER A 213 30.03 3.61 28.77
N LEU A 214 28.98 4.42 29.00
CA LEU A 214 28.98 5.45 30.04
C LEU A 214 29.10 4.84 31.44
N ALA A 215 28.32 3.79 31.74
CA ALA A 215 28.35 3.11 33.02
C ALA A 215 29.73 2.46 33.30
N LEU A 216 30.33 1.85 32.28
CA LEU A 216 31.67 1.27 32.40
C LEU A 216 32.75 2.32 32.63
N ASN A 217 32.68 3.48 31.96
CA ASN A 217 33.64 4.56 32.16
C ASN A 217 33.60 5.08 33.62
N LEU A 218 32.40 5.29 34.16
CA LEU A 218 32.21 5.68 35.57
C LEU A 218 32.75 4.62 36.54
N MET A 219 32.53 3.33 36.25
CA MET A 219 33.05 2.25 37.07
C MET A 219 34.58 2.21 37.06
N GLN A 220 35.19 2.39 35.89
CA GLN A 220 36.65 2.45 35.74
C GLN A 220 37.25 3.60 36.56
N GLU A 221 36.63 4.79 36.52
CA GLU A 221 37.06 5.95 37.31
C GLU A 221 37.03 5.66 38.82
N GLN A 222 35.93 5.09 39.35
CA GLN A 222 35.82 4.74 40.77
C GLN A 222 36.78 3.61 41.19
N VAL A 223 36.95 2.59 40.34
CA VAL A 223 37.90 1.49 40.59
C VAL A 223 39.33 2.03 40.60
N LEU A 224 39.67 2.92 39.67
CA LEU A 224 40.98 3.55 39.60
C LEU A 224 41.26 4.39 40.86
N GLU A 225 40.29 5.15 41.36
CA GLU A 225 40.41 5.89 42.62
C GLU A 225 40.71 4.96 43.80
N LYS A 226 39.97 3.84 43.93
CA LYS A 226 40.19 2.87 45.00
C LYS A 226 41.55 2.18 44.88
N VAL A 227 41.96 1.79 43.68
CA VAL A 227 43.27 1.16 43.45
C VAL A 227 44.41 2.14 43.74
N ARG A 228 44.27 3.41 43.33
CA ARG A 228 45.25 4.46 43.65
C ARG A 228 45.36 4.71 45.15
N TRP A 229 44.23 4.74 45.86
CA TRP A 229 44.21 4.85 47.32
C TRP A 229 44.92 3.66 48.00
N ILE A 230 44.65 2.43 47.55
CA ILE A 230 45.38 1.24 48.04
C ILE A 230 46.88 1.35 47.71
N ALA A 231 47.24 1.78 46.49
CA ALA A 231 48.62 1.95 46.06
C ALA A 231 49.38 2.99 46.91
N SER A 232 48.72 4.06 47.35
CA SER A 232 49.31 5.00 48.31
C SER A 232 49.48 4.39 49.70
N GLU A 233 48.53 3.58 50.16
CA GLU A 233 48.59 2.93 51.48
C GLU A 233 49.73 1.89 51.55
N ILE A 234 49.99 1.17 50.45
CA ILE A 234 51.12 0.23 50.35
C ILE A 234 52.48 0.91 50.06
N GLY A 235 52.53 2.26 50.08
CA GLY A 235 53.76 3.03 49.91
C GLY A 235 54.29 3.12 48.48
N MET A 236 53.48 2.79 47.46
CA MET A 236 53.86 2.89 46.05
C MET A 236 53.56 4.27 45.42
N SER A 237 53.05 5.23 46.20
CA SER A 237 52.77 6.58 45.73
C SER A 237 54.02 7.45 45.76
N SER A 238 54.67 7.62 44.62
CA SER A 238 55.58 8.74 44.40
C SER A 238 54.73 10.02 44.30
N ASN A 239 54.61 10.74 45.42
CA ASN A 239 53.99 12.05 45.42
C ASN A 239 54.93 13.02 44.72
N GLY A 240 54.48 13.61 43.61
CA GLY A 240 55.24 14.56 42.79
C GLY A 240 55.42 15.94 43.43
N ASN A 241 55.70 16.01 44.73
CA ASN A 241 56.09 17.25 45.43
C ASN A 241 57.35 17.12 46.28
N ASP A 242 58.06 15.99 46.16
CA ASP A 242 59.40 15.85 46.71
C ASP A 242 60.38 16.28 45.60
N ASN A 243 60.76 17.55 45.62
CA ASN A 243 61.93 18.03 44.91
C ASN A 243 63.18 17.45 45.58
N GLU A 244 63.55 16.20 45.31
CA GLU A 244 64.95 15.76 45.37
C GLU A 244 65.21 14.41 44.67
N GLU A 245 66.03 14.52 43.62
CA GLU A 245 66.74 13.53 42.80
C GLU A 245 66.18 12.10 42.66
N VAL A 246 65.59 11.84 41.48
CA VAL A 246 65.68 10.53 40.85
C VAL A 246 67.16 10.22 40.63
N VAL A 247 67.75 9.41 41.53
CA VAL A 247 69.01 8.73 41.26
C VAL A 247 68.78 7.89 40.01
N LYS A 248 69.22 8.40 38.85
CA LYS A 248 69.44 7.56 37.69
C LYS A 248 70.41 6.49 38.15
N ILE A 249 69.92 5.25 38.31
CA ILE A 249 70.79 4.08 38.33
C ILE A 249 71.39 4.02 36.93
N THR A 250 72.45 4.81 36.74
CA THR A 250 73.38 4.66 35.65
C THR A 250 73.90 3.23 35.82
N LYS A 251 73.68 2.42 34.80
CA LYS A 251 74.24 1.08 34.68
C LYS A 251 75.72 1.19 35.05
N GLY A 252 76.06 0.79 36.27
CA GLY A 252 77.43 0.86 36.77
C GLY A 252 78.35 0.16 35.78
N GLU A 253 79.52 0.74 35.55
CA GLU A 253 80.56 0.16 34.71
C GLU A 253 80.68 -1.35 34.98
N ARG A 254 80.78 -2.14 33.90
CA ARG A 254 81.08 -3.57 34.01
C ARG A 254 82.35 -3.71 34.85
N LEU A 255 82.24 -4.40 35.98
CA LEU A 255 83.38 -4.77 36.82
C LEU A 255 84.42 -5.46 35.94
N LYS A 256 85.61 -4.86 35.81
CA LYS A 256 86.71 -5.40 34.98
C LYS A 256 87.44 -6.56 35.67
N GLN A 257 87.33 -6.66 36.99
CA GLN A 257 88.00 -7.66 37.82
C GLN A 257 87.01 -8.21 38.86
N THR A 258 87.08 -9.52 39.11
CA THR A 258 86.32 -10.18 40.19
C THR A 258 86.99 -9.95 41.54
N PRO A 259 86.22 -9.89 42.65
CA PRO A 259 86.79 -9.89 43.99
C PRO A 259 87.69 -11.11 44.22
N VAL A 260 88.78 -10.91 44.98
CA VAL A 260 89.81 -11.91 45.30
C VAL A 260 89.19 -13.18 45.87
N ASP A 261 89.55 -14.34 45.31
CA ASP A 261 89.11 -15.64 45.83
C ASP A 261 89.83 -16.01 47.15
N MET A 262 89.37 -17.04 47.86
CA MET A 262 89.98 -17.46 49.15
C MET A 262 91.43 -17.96 49.02
N THR A 263 92.01 -17.98 47.82
CA THR A 263 93.39 -18.34 47.50
C THR A 263 94.23 -17.16 47.02
N GLY A 264 93.70 -15.93 47.05
CA GLY A 264 94.47 -14.70 46.85
C GLY A 264 94.69 -14.30 45.39
N ASN A 265 94.01 -14.93 44.42
CA ASN A 265 94.21 -14.62 43.00
C ASN A 265 93.12 -13.68 42.47
N GLU A 266 93.53 -12.63 41.75
CA GLU A 266 92.66 -11.76 40.96
C GLU A 266 92.68 -12.22 39.49
N LEU A 267 91.50 -12.44 38.91
CA LEU A 267 91.35 -12.78 37.49
C LEU A 267 90.86 -11.56 36.72
N ASP A 268 91.72 -11.00 35.86
CA ASP A 268 91.34 -9.95 34.91
C ASP A 268 90.66 -10.60 33.69
N PHE A 269 89.40 -10.22 33.45
CA PHE A 269 88.59 -10.77 32.36
C PHE A 269 89.15 -10.40 30.97
N ASN A 270 89.92 -9.31 30.83
CA ASN A 270 90.54 -8.96 29.56
C ASN A 270 91.79 -9.80 29.27
N GLU A 271 92.57 -10.16 30.29
CA GLU A 271 93.76 -11.00 30.11
C GLU A 271 93.39 -12.42 29.67
N LYS A 272 92.31 -12.97 30.24
CA LYS A 272 91.81 -14.30 29.86
C LYS A 272 91.35 -14.36 28.40
N ARG A 273 90.73 -13.28 27.89
CA ARG A 273 90.34 -13.20 26.47
C ARG A 273 91.55 -13.16 25.55
N HIS A 274 92.60 -12.41 25.89
CA HIS A 274 93.82 -12.36 25.10
C HIS A 274 94.51 -13.72 25.03
N LYS A 275 94.62 -14.44 26.15
CA LYS A 275 95.19 -15.80 26.16
C LYS A 275 94.35 -16.80 25.36
N ILE A 276 93.02 -16.69 25.40
CA ILE A 276 92.15 -17.54 24.58
C ILE A 276 92.31 -17.21 23.08
N ALA A 277 92.42 -15.93 22.71
CA ALA A 277 92.65 -15.52 21.32
C ALA A 277 94.05 -15.94 20.81
N GLU A 278 95.08 -15.89 21.64
CA GLU A 278 96.42 -16.42 21.31
C GLU A 278 96.39 -17.94 21.14
N MET A 279 95.67 -18.68 21.99
CA MET A 279 95.48 -20.13 21.83
C MET A 279 94.67 -20.49 20.58
N GLU A 280 93.64 -19.70 20.22
CA GLU A 280 92.89 -19.89 18.97
C GLU A 280 93.77 -19.61 17.74
N GLN A 281 94.59 -18.55 17.74
CA GLN A 281 95.56 -18.29 16.66
C GLN A 281 96.62 -19.40 16.53
N GLN A 282 97.05 -20.00 17.64
CA GLN A 282 98.03 -21.09 17.62
C GLN A 282 97.41 -22.43 17.20
N ALA A 283 96.12 -22.63 17.45
CA ALA A 283 95.35 -23.79 16.97
C ALA A 283 95.02 -23.69 15.47
N ASP A 284 94.64 -22.51 14.98
CA ASP A 284 94.36 -22.28 13.56
C ASP A 284 95.62 -22.38 12.67
N GLY A 285 96.80 -22.06 13.21
CA GLY A 285 98.08 -22.29 12.55
C GLY A 285 98.47 -23.77 12.41
N LEU A 286 97.94 -24.65 13.25
CA LEU A 286 98.14 -26.11 13.20
C LEU A 286 97.13 -26.82 12.27
N ALA A 287 95.97 -26.20 11.99
CA ALA A 287 94.92 -26.76 11.15
C ALA A 287 95.16 -26.59 9.63
N LEU A 288 96.09 -25.71 9.21
CA LEU A 288 96.43 -25.43 7.80
C LEU A 288 97.42 -26.42 7.16
N GLY A 289 97.72 -27.55 7.81
CA GLY A 289 98.72 -28.54 7.37
C GLY A 289 98.19 -29.88 6.83
N ILE A 290 96.88 -30.08 6.70
CA ILE A 290 96.31 -31.37 6.25
C ILE A 290 95.31 -31.13 5.11
N VAL A 291 95.79 -31.34 3.89
CA VAL A 291 95.04 -31.32 2.62
C VAL A 291 94.17 -32.59 2.51
N PRO A 292 92.95 -32.52 1.93
CA PRO A 292 91.98 -33.61 1.96
C PRO A 292 92.14 -34.58 0.79
N GLU A 293 91.86 -35.87 1.02
CA GLU A 293 91.47 -36.81 -0.04
C GLU A 293 89.98 -37.15 0.10
N GLU A 294 89.22 -36.72 -0.91
CA GLU A 294 87.88 -37.17 -1.33
C GLU A 294 87.91 -38.66 -1.76
N PRO A 295 86.77 -39.37 -1.91
CA PRO A 295 85.42 -38.87 -2.22
C PRO A 295 84.26 -39.27 -1.27
#